data_AF-A0A2N6EWR0-F1
#
_entry.id   AF-A0A2N6EWR0-F1
#
_cell.length_a   1.000
_cell.length_b   1.000
_cell.length_c   1.000
_cell.angle_alpha   90.00
_cell.angle_beta   90.00
_cell.angle_gamma   90.00
#
_symmetry.space_group_name_H-M   'P 1'
#
loop_
_entity.id
_entity.type
_entity.pdbx_description
1 polymer ?
#
loop_
_entity_poly.entity_id
_entity_poly.type
_entity_poly.pdbx_seq_one_letter_code
_entity_poly.pdbx_strand_id
1 'polypeptide(L)'
;MYKICMTTQYKLTNEERDFFLQVSEAAFSNPFSDARDGADRALAGISGSDRDRALQGATKAIRQRLSDLNSQGRANLALYDGADRQLLLTAILFDQYHVSLPQFDALIEEQIHAGEEPCAVPFSAEALTRLRDYGCTAQQARHYFAFFYQLRRGFFFINQL
;
A
#
# COMPACT_ATOMS: atom_id res chain seq x y z
N MET A 1 -4.76 39.12 -1.64
CA MET A 1 -4.10 38.48 -0.48
C MET A 1 -3.45 37.18 -0.95
N TYR A 2 -2.17 37.20 -1.31
CA TYR A 2 -1.42 35.99 -1.64
C TYR A 2 -0.89 35.41 -0.32
N LYS A 3 -1.53 34.38 0.22
CA LYS A 3 -0.92 33.59 1.30
C LYS A 3 0.21 32.80 0.66
N ILE A 4 1.45 33.17 0.96
CA ILE A 4 2.61 32.33 0.71
C ILE A 4 2.37 31.07 1.55
N CYS A 5 1.92 30.00 0.90
CA CYS A 5 1.84 28.69 1.54
C CYS A 5 3.28 28.21 1.69
N MET A 6 3.92 28.52 2.82
CA MET A 6 5.16 27.86 3.20
C MET A 6 4.80 26.40 3.45
N THR A 7 5.07 25.55 2.47
CA THR A 7 4.98 24.10 2.65
C THR A 7 6.05 23.71 3.65
N THR A 8 5.68 23.47 4.91
CA THR A 8 6.58 22.86 5.88
C THR A 8 6.97 21.49 5.35
N GLN A 9 8.25 21.35 4.98
CA GLN A 9 8.81 20.08 4.53
C GLN A 9 9.19 19.27 5.77
N TYR A 10 8.33 18.33 6.14
CA TYR A 10 8.65 17.35 7.15
C TYR A 10 9.77 16.42 6.65
N LYS A 11 10.55 15.93 7.60
CA LYS A 11 11.45 14.80 7.40
C LYS A 11 10.96 13.64 8.25
N LEU A 12 11.15 12.43 7.73
CA LEU A 12 11.00 11.23 8.55
C LEU A 12 12.13 11.21 9.58
N THR A 13 11.82 10.76 10.80
CA THR A 13 12.87 10.42 11.76
C THR A 13 13.71 9.27 11.22
N ASN A 14 14.86 9.00 11.84
CA ASN A 14 15.71 7.89 11.39
C ASN A 14 14.97 6.55 11.57
N GLU A 15 14.25 6.39 12.69
CA GLU A 15 13.47 5.20 12.97
C GLU A 15 12.31 5.01 11.98
N GLU A 16 11.61 6.11 11.64
CA GLU A 16 10.55 6.09 10.61
C GLU A 16 11.13 5.73 9.23
N ARG A 17 12.29 6.30 8.88
CA ARG A 17 12.97 6.05 7.61
C ARG A 17 13.42 4.60 7.50
N ASP A 18 14.07 4.07 8.54
CA ASP A 18 14.55 2.69 8.57
C ASP A 18 13.38 1.72 8.47
N PHE A 19 12.27 1.98 9.18
CA PHE A 19 11.06 1.19 9.06
C PHE A 19 10.48 1.22 7.64
N PHE A 20 10.28 2.40 7.05
CA PHE A 20 9.71 2.48 5.69
C PHE A 20 10.66 1.98 4.61
N LEU A 21 11.96 1.96 4.85
CA LEU A 21 12.93 1.30 3.97
C LEU A 21 12.70 -0.21 3.94
N GLN A 22 12.50 -0.86 5.10
CA GLN A 22 12.14 -2.28 5.17
C GLN A 22 10.82 -2.57 4.45
N VAL A 23 9.83 -1.67 4.57
CA VAL A 23 8.57 -1.78 3.82
C VAL A 23 8.82 -1.71 2.32
N SER A 24 9.71 -0.82 1.87
CA SER A 24 10.08 -0.70 0.47
C SER A 24 10.76 -1.98 -0.04
N GLU A 25 11.69 -2.55 0.73
CA GLU A 25 12.34 -3.82 0.38
C GLU A 25 11.32 -4.97 0.26
N ALA A 26 10.38 -5.06 1.20
CA ALA A 26 9.29 -6.03 1.11
C ALA A 26 8.42 -5.81 -0.14
N ALA A 27 8.05 -4.55 -0.43
CA ALA A 27 7.19 -4.18 -1.56
C ALA A 27 7.77 -4.57 -2.93
N PHE A 28 9.09 -4.47 -3.09
CA PHE A 28 9.79 -4.79 -4.35
C PHE A 28 10.35 -6.21 -4.40
N SER A 29 10.19 -7.00 -3.34
CA SER A 29 10.54 -8.42 -3.32
C SER A 29 9.52 -9.28 -4.07
N ASN A 30 9.96 -10.40 -4.65
CA ASN A 30 9.06 -11.38 -5.25
C ASN A 30 8.11 -11.94 -4.17
N PRO A 31 6.78 -11.81 -4.32
CA PRO A 31 5.81 -12.21 -3.31
C PRO A 31 5.85 -13.70 -2.94
N PHE A 32 6.41 -14.55 -3.82
CA PHE A 32 6.47 -16.01 -3.61
C PHE A 32 7.82 -16.48 -3.04
N SER A 33 8.76 -15.56 -2.82
CA SER A 33 10.12 -15.87 -2.38
C SER A 33 10.30 -15.95 -0.86
N ASP A 34 11.32 -16.68 -0.41
CA ASP A 34 11.71 -16.70 1.01
C ASP A 34 12.23 -15.34 1.50
N ALA A 35 12.81 -14.53 0.59
CA ALA A 35 13.22 -13.17 0.91
C ALA A 35 12.01 -12.31 1.32
N ARG A 36 10.88 -12.47 0.63
CA ARG A 36 9.63 -11.78 1.00
C ARG A 36 9.10 -12.27 2.35
N ASP A 37 9.06 -13.59 2.57
CA ASP A 37 8.61 -14.13 3.86
C ASP A 37 9.48 -13.61 5.03
N GLY A 38 10.80 -13.57 4.84
CA GLY A 38 11.74 -12.99 5.81
C GLY A 38 11.45 -11.52 6.10
N ALA A 39 11.19 -10.72 5.06
CA ALA A 39 10.87 -9.31 5.20
C ALA A 39 9.53 -9.08 5.94
N ASP A 40 8.48 -9.83 5.60
CA ASP A 40 7.18 -9.73 6.26
C ASP A 40 7.28 -10.13 7.75
N ARG A 41 8.06 -11.16 8.10
CA ARG A 41 8.31 -11.54 9.50
C ARG A 41 9.04 -10.46 10.28
N ALA A 42 10.06 -9.85 9.66
CA ALA A 42 10.81 -8.76 10.29
C ALA A 42 9.89 -7.56 10.57
N LEU A 43 9.06 -7.17 9.60
CA LEU A 43 8.07 -6.10 9.77
C LEU A 43 6.98 -6.43 10.80
N ALA A 44 6.57 -7.69 10.88
CA ALA A 44 5.60 -8.17 11.85
C ALA A 44 6.17 -8.29 13.28
N GLY A 45 7.49 -8.37 13.42
CA GLY A 45 8.15 -8.63 14.70
C GLY A 45 7.87 -10.02 15.27
N ILE A 46 7.61 -11.02 14.42
CA ILE A 46 7.28 -12.39 14.84
C ILE A 46 8.23 -13.43 14.23
N SER A 47 8.54 -14.46 15.01
CA SER A 47 9.35 -15.61 14.58
C SER A 47 8.50 -16.88 14.50
N GLY A 48 8.72 -17.72 13.49
CA GLY A 48 8.13 -19.07 13.41
C GLY A 48 6.63 -19.14 13.09
N SER A 49 5.98 -18.04 12.69
CA SER A 49 4.60 -18.05 12.18
C SER A 49 4.49 -18.68 10.78
N ASP A 50 3.30 -18.99 10.28
CA ASP A 50 3.12 -19.19 8.84
C ASP A 50 3.27 -17.86 8.06
N ARG A 51 3.38 -17.95 6.72
CA ARG A 51 3.58 -16.81 5.82
C ARG A 51 2.41 -15.82 5.88
N ASP A 52 1.18 -16.32 5.95
CA ASP A 52 -0.02 -15.47 5.98
C ASP A 52 -0.10 -14.64 7.25
N ARG A 53 0.20 -15.25 8.41
CA ARG A 53 0.31 -14.55 9.69
C ARG A 53 1.43 -13.51 9.69
N ALA A 54 2.56 -13.79 9.05
CA ALA A 54 3.63 -12.82 8.87
C ALA A 54 3.15 -11.62 8.05
N LEU A 55 2.51 -11.85 6.90
CA LEU A 55 1.97 -10.79 6.06
C LEU A 55 0.89 -9.95 6.77
N GLN A 56 -0.01 -10.59 7.51
CA GLN A 56 -1.02 -9.91 8.31
C GLN A 56 -0.39 -9.04 9.41
N GLY A 57 0.63 -9.56 10.09
CA GLY A 57 1.41 -8.82 11.08
C GLY A 57 2.12 -7.61 10.48
N ALA A 58 2.78 -7.78 9.33
CA ALA A 58 3.45 -6.71 8.61
C ALA A 58 2.47 -5.61 8.20
N THR A 59 1.34 -5.99 7.58
CA THR A 59 0.29 -5.05 7.16
C THR A 59 -0.27 -4.28 8.35
N LYS A 60 -0.50 -4.96 9.48
CA LYS A 60 -0.97 -4.31 10.72
C LYS A 60 0.07 -3.33 11.28
N ALA A 61 1.35 -3.71 11.30
CA ALA A 61 2.42 -2.85 11.76
C ALA A 61 2.51 -1.58 10.88
N ILE A 62 2.55 -1.74 9.56
CA ILE A 62 2.59 -0.61 8.61
C ILE A 62 1.40 0.32 8.82
N ARG A 63 0.18 -0.23 8.89
CA ARG A 63 -1.04 0.55 9.13
C ARG A 63 -0.99 1.33 10.43
N GLN A 64 -0.46 0.73 11.50
CA GLN A 64 -0.30 1.42 12.77
C GLN A 64 0.61 2.64 12.62
N ARG A 65 1.77 2.50 11.95
CA ARG A 65 2.71 3.63 11.78
C ARG A 65 2.11 4.73 10.89
N LEU A 66 1.39 4.36 9.84
CA LEU A 66 0.65 5.33 9.02
C LEU A 66 -0.44 6.05 9.84
N SER A 67 -1.15 5.32 10.71
CA SER A 67 -2.14 5.91 11.62
C SER A 67 -1.51 6.85 12.65
N ASP A 68 -0.34 6.49 13.19
CA ASP A 68 0.40 7.33 14.14
C ASP A 68 0.83 8.64 13.48
N LEU A 69 1.37 8.57 12.24
CA LEU A 69 1.65 9.77 11.44
C LEU A 69 0.38 10.58 11.17
N ASN A 70 -0.73 9.92 10.84
CA ASN A 70 -1.98 10.60 10.54
C ASN A 70 -2.54 11.34 11.76
N SER A 71 -2.42 10.74 12.96
CA SER A 71 -2.85 11.37 14.22
C SER A 71 -2.08 12.66 14.54
N GLN A 72 -0.86 12.78 13.99
CA GLN A 72 -0.01 13.96 14.10
C GLN A 72 -0.19 14.95 12.92
N GLY A 73 -1.13 14.69 12.01
CA GLY A 73 -1.30 15.47 10.78
C GLY A 73 -0.15 15.32 9.78
N ARG A 74 0.68 14.28 9.93
CA ARG A 74 1.89 14.02 9.13
C ARG A 74 1.69 12.99 8.03
N ALA A 75 0.56 12.28 7.95
CA ALA A 75 0.33 11.31 6.88
C ALA A 75 -0.17 11.95 5.57
N ASN A 76 0.59 12.89 5.00
CA ASN A 76 0.26 13.52 3.72
C ASN A 76 1.52 13.71 2.87
N LEU A 77 1.51 13.15 1.66
CA LEU A 77 2.63 13.17 0.71
C LEU A 77 3.07 14.56 0.27
N ALA A 78 2.19 15.58 0.37
CA ALA A 78 2.53 16.96 0.06
C ALA A 78 3.45 17.61 1.11
N LEU A 79 3.57 16.99 2.28
CA LEU A 79 4.41 17.46 3.40
C LEU A 79 5.87 17.01 3.30
N TYR A 80 6.20 16.11 2.37
CA TYR A 80 7.54 15.52 2.24
C TYR A 80 8.10 15.73 0.84
N ASP A 81 9.39 15.52 0.68
CA ASP A 81 10.08 15.50 -0.61
C ASP A 81 11.09 14.36 -0.73
N GLY A 82 11.67 14.23 -1.93
CA GLY A 82 12.77 13.32 -2.21
C GLY A 82 12.54 11.88 -1.72
N ALA A 83 13.55 11.34 -1.04
CA ALA A 83 13.54 9.97 -0.55
C ALA A 83 12.44 9.71 0.50
N ASP A 84 12.24 10.66 1.43
CA ASP A 84 11.24 10.50 2.50
C ASP A 84 9.82 10.44 1.92
N ARG A 85 9.50 11.27 0.92
CA ARG A 85 8.23 11.19 0.20
C ARG A 85 8.05 9.86 -0.52
N GLN A 86 9.11 9.34 -1.13
CA GLN A 86 9.06 8.07 -1.86
C GLN A 86 8.84 6.89 -0.91
N LEU A 87 9.52 6.87 0.24
CA LEU A 87 9.35 5.84 1.27
C LEU A 87 7.93 5.85 1.83
N LEU A 88 7.41 7.03 2.17
CA LEU A 88 6.04 7.18 2.66
C LEU A 88 5.01 6.74 1.61
N LEU A 89 5.21 7.13 0.34
CA LEU A 89 4.37 6.69 -0.77
C LEU A 89 4.36 5.17 -0.88
N THR A 90 5.52 4.52 -0.88
CA THR A 90 5.60 3.05 -0.97
C THR A 90 4.85 2.38 0.20
N ALA A 91 4.98 2.89 1.42
CA ALA A 91 4.27 2.35 2.58
C ALA A 91 2.74 2.52 2.47
N ILE A 92 2.27 3.68 2.00
CA ILE A 92 0.85 3.92 1.73
C ILE A 92 0.35 2.95 0.66
N LEU A 93 1.05 2.83 -0.47
CA LEU A 93 0.63 1.94 -1.55
C LEU A 93 0.62 0.47 -1.10
N PHE A 94 1.59 0.05 -0.29
CA PHE A 94 1.62 -1.28 0.30
C PHE A 94 0.37 -1.53 1.14
N ASP A 95 0.05 -0.67 2.12
CA ASP A 95 -1.15 -0.84 2.95
C ASP A 95 -2.44 -0.82 2.12
N GLN A 96 -2.57 0.15 1.20
CA GLN A 96 -3.77 0.29 0.36
C GLN A 96 -3.96 -0.87 -0.63
N TYR A 97 -2.88 -1.47 -1.13
CA TYR A 97 -2.95 -2.69 -1.92
C TYR A 97 -3.44 -3.86 -1.08
N HIS A 98 -2.79 -4.12 0.08
CA HIS A 98 -3.09 -5.30 0.90
C HIS A 98 -4.49 -5.25 1.52
N VAL A 99 -4.96 -4.08 1.95
CA VAL A 99 -6.34 -3.93 2.49
C VAL A 99 -7.42 -4.12 1.42
N SER A 100 -7.09 -3.92 0.15
CA SER A 100 -8.03 -4.02 -0.97
C SER A 100 -8.04 -5.42 -1.61
N LEU A 101 -7.18 -6.34 -1.17
CA LEU A 101 -7.06 -7.68 -1.75
C LEU A 101 -8.38 -8.46 -1.77
N PRO A 102 -9.17 -8.52 -0.68
CA PRO A 102 -10.42 -9.26 -0.71
C PRO A 102 -11.42 -8.74 -1.76
N GLN A 103 -11.48 -7.42 -1.93
CA GLN A 103 -12.37 -6.79 -2.91
C GLN A 103 -11.85 -6.98 -4.35
N PHE A 104 -10.53 -6.98 -4.53
CA PHE A 104 -9.95 -7.33 -5.82
C PHE A 104 -10.18 -8.80 -6.17
N ASP A 105 -10.03 -9.72 -5.21
CA ASP A 105 -10.28 -11.15 -5.44
C ASP A 105 -11.73 -11.41 -5.85
N ALA A 106 -12.70 -10.81 -5.14
CA ALA A 106 -14.11 -10.89 -5.52
C ALA A 106 -14.38 -10.32 -6.93
N LEU A 107 -13.75 -9.20 -7.29
CA LEU A 107 -13.87 -8.62 -8.63
C LEU A 107 -13.26 -9.52 -9.72
N ILE A 108 -12.17 -10.21 -9.42
CA ILE A 108 -11.52 -11.14 -10.34
C ILE A 108 -12.43 -12.34 -10.59
N GLU A 109 -13.00 -12.91 -9.52
CA GLU A 109 -13.98 -13.99 -9.62
C GLU A 109 -15.21 -13.56 -10.43
N GLU A 110 -15.76 -12.37 -10.16
CA GLU A 110 -16.90 -11.83 -10.93
C GLU A 110 -16.55 -11.70 -12.42
N GLN A 111 -15.36 -11.19 -12.74
CA GLN A 111 -14.89 -11.07 -14.12
C GLN A 111 -14.74 -12.42 -14.83
N ILE A 112 -14.26 -13.45 -14.13
CA ILE A 112 -14.18 -14.81 -14.68
C ILE A 112 -15.57 -15.32 -15.08
N HIS A 113 -16.59 -15.05 -14.26
CA HIS A 113 -17.97 -15.45 -14.55
C HIS A 113 -18.61 -14.61 -15.67
N ALA A 114 -18.32 -13.31 -15.73
CA ALA A 114 -18.88 -12.38 -16.72
C ALA A 114 -18.23 -12.48 -18.10
N GLY A 115 -17.02 -13.05 -18.20
CA GLY A 115 -16.29 -13.18 -19.46
C GLY A 115 -15.78 -11.84 -20.00
N GLU A 116 -16.27 -11.42 -21.17
CA GLU A 116 -15.86 -10.17 -21.82
C GLU A 116 -16.64 -8.94 -21.33
N GLU A 117 -17.74 -9.15 -20.60
CA GLU A 117 -18.56 -8.06 -20.08
C GLU A 117 -17.84 -7.30 -18.94
N PRO A 118 -17.79 -5.96 -18.96
CA PRO A 118 -17.20 -5.20 -17.87
C PRO A 118 -17.95 -5.37 -16.55
N CYS A 119 -17.23 -5.76 -15.49
CA CYS A 119 -17.78 -5.80 -14.13
C CYS A 119 -17.79 -4.42 -13.47
N ALA A 120 -18.77 -4.19 -12.61
CA ALA A 120 -18.78 -3.01 -11.76
C ALA A 120 -17.66 -3.08 -10.71
N VAL A 121 -17.14 -1.93 -10.30
CA VAL A 121 -16.09 -1.84 -9.26
C VAL A 121 -16.61 -1.03 -8.07
N PRO A 122 -17.46 -1.63 -7.21
CA PRO A 122 -18.23 -0.89 -6.20
C PRO A 122 -17.34 -0.21 -5.14
N PHE A 123 -16.17 -0.77 -4.85
CA PHE A 123 -15.22 -0.23 -3.86
C PHE A 123 -14.26 0.84 -4.42
N SER A 124 -14.34 1.15 -5.73
CA SER A 124 -13.40 2.08 -6.38
C SER A 124 -13.46 3.48 -5.78
N ALA A 125 -14.66 4.00 -5.50
CA ALA A 125 -14.83 5.34 -4.93
C ALA A 125 -14.13 5.48 -3.57
N GLU A 126 -14.28 4.48 -2.71
CA GLU A 126 -13.65 4.47 -1.39
C GLU A 126 -12.13 4.34 -1.49
N ALA A 127 -11.63 3.39 -2.30
CA ALA A 127 -10.19 3.18 -2.49
C ALA A 127 -9.48 4.40 -3.09
N LEU A 128 -10.09 5.05 -4.08
CA LEU A 128 -9.57 6.29 -4.67
C LEU A 128 -9.58 7.46 -3.69
N THR A 129 -10.58 7.53 -2.81
CA THR A 129 -10.66 8.55 -1.77
C THR A 129 -9.56 8.37 -0.76
N ARG A 130 -9.32 7.15 -0.25
CA ARG A 130 -8.22 6.88 0.68
C ARG A 130 -6.86 7.29 0.14
N LEU A 131 -6.54 6.99 -1.13
CA LEU A 131 -5.30 7.41 -1.76
C LEU A 131 -5.16 8.94 -1.84
N ARG A 132 -6.27 9.64 -2.10
CA ARG A 132 -6.30 11.10 -2.14
C ARG A 132 -6.16 11.74 -0.77
N ASP A 133 -6.68 11.11 0.28
CA ASP A 133 -6.55 11.60 1.65
C ASP A 133 -5.08 11.64 2.09
N TYR A 134 -4.25 10.73 1.57
CA TYR A 134 -2.79 10.77 1.71
C TYR A 134 -2.09 11.78 0.79
N GLY A 135 -2.81 12.56 -0.02
CA GLY A 135 -2.24 13.58 -0.90
C GLY A 135 -1.88 13.13 -2.31
N CYS A 136 -2.35 11.95 -2.77
CA CYS A 136 -2.27 11.60 -4.19
C CYS A 136 -3.20 12.50 -5.02
N THR A 137 -2.76 12.90 -6.21
CA THR A 137 -3.69 13.51 -7.18
C THR A 137 -4.71 12.47 -7.66
N ALA A 138 -5.82 12.94 -8.22
CA ALA A 138 -6.83 12.04 -8.81
C ALA A 138 -6.24 11.15 -9.91
N GLN A 139 -5.28 11.65 -10.69
CA GLN A 139 -4.60 10.87 -11.73
C GLN A 139 -3.72 9.78 -11.11
N GLN A 140 -2.94 10.11 -10.08
CA GLN A 140 -2.11 9.13 -9.38
C GLN A 140 -2.96 8.05 -8.71
N ALA A 141 -4.03 8.44 -8.01
CA ALA A 141 -4.92 7.49 -7.35
C ALA A 141 -5.51 6.47 -8.36
N ARG A 142 -5.99 6.95 -9.52
CA ARG A 142 -6.49 6.06 -10.60
C ARG A 142 -5.41 5.16 -11.16
N HIS A 143 -4.21 5.71 -11.38
CA HIS A 143 -3.08 4.95 -11.90
C HIS A 143 -2.70 3.80 -10.96
N TYR A 144 -2.52 4.08 -9.66
CA TYR A 144 -2.18 3.05 -8.68
C TYR A 144 -3.30 2.04 -8.50
N PHE A 145 -4.56 2.48 -8.47
CA PHE A 145 -5.71 1.58 -8.38
C PHE A 145 -5.78 0.60 -9.56
N ALA A 146 -5.60 1.09 -10.79
CA ALA A 146 -5.55 0.24 -11.98
C ALA A 146 -4.35 -0.72 -11.95
N PHE A 147 -3.19 -0.24 -11.50
CA PHE A 147 -1.99 -1.05 -11.33
C PHE A 147 -2.19 -2.17 -10.31
N PHE A 148 -2.79 -1.87 -9.15
CA PHE A 148 -3.12 -2.87 -8.12
C PHE A 148 -3.98 -4.00 -8.67
N TYR A 149 -4.99 -3.66 -9.47
CA TYR A 149 -5.85 -4.67 -10.07
C TYR A 149 -5.09 -5.61 -11.01
N GLN A 150 -4.25 -5.07 -11.90
CA GLN A 150 -3.45 -5.90 -12.81
C GLN A 150 -2.42 -6.76 -12.05
N LEU A 151 -1.77 -6.17 -11.03
CA LEU A 151 -0.84 -6.89 -10.18
C LEU A 151 -1.53 -8.07 -9.47
N ARG A 152 -2.68 -7.81 -8.83
CA ARG A 152 -3.41 -8.84 -8.12
C ARG A 152 -3.94 -9.93 -9.04
N ARG A 153 -4.45 -9.58 -10.23
CA ARG A 153 -4.85 -10.56 -11.25
C ARG A 153 -3.71 -11.52 -11.59
N GLY A 154 -2.50 -10.99 -11.83
CA GLY A 154 -1.32 -11.83 -12.07
C GLY A 154 -1.07 -12.82 -10.93
N PHE A 155 -1.09 -12.36 -9.68
CA PHE A 155 -0.85 -13.23 -8.52
C PHE A 155 -1.98 -14.23 -8.26
N PHE A 156 -3.23 -13.82 -8.51
CA PHE A 156 -4.40 -14.69 -8.36
C PHE A 156 -4.28 -15.93 -9.24
N PHE A 157 -3.91 -15.77 -10.50
CA PHE A 157 -3.73 -16.90 -11.42
C PHE A 157 -2.46 -17.72 -11.13
N ILE A 158 -1.35 -17.08 -10.74
CA ILE A 158 -0.13 -17.82 -10.37
C ILE A 158 -0.38 -18.76 -9.19
N ASN A 159 -1.18 -18.36 -8.20
CA ASN A 159 -1.53 -19.19 -7.04
C ASN A 159 -2.41 -20.40 -7.38
N GLN A 160 -2.95 -20.49 -8.60
CA GLN A 160 -3.78 -21.60 -9.06
C GLN A 160 -3.00 -22.59 -9.97
N LEU A 161 -1.73 -22.30 -10.27
CA LEU A 161 -0.84 -23.19 -11.02
C LEU A 161 -0.26 -24.28 -10.12
#